data_AF-A0A2G9NXC6-F1
#
_entry.id   AF-A0A2G9NXC6-F1
#
_cell.length_a   1.000
_cell.length_b   1.000
_cell.length_c   1.000
_cell.angle_alpha   90.00
_cell.angle_beta   90.00
_cell.angle_gamma   90.00
#
_symmetry.space_group_name_H-M   'P 1'
#
loop_
_entity.id
_entity.type
_entity.pdbx_description
1 polymer ?
#
loop_
_entity_poly.entity_id
_entity_poly.type
_entity_poly.pdbx_seq_one_letter_code
_entity_poly.pdbx_strand_id
1 'polypeptide(L)'
;MVLQRYDGIVRRVRDGVLQPWPVLDVSVAKDGEHGMLGITSDGSKVYVYFTAADIDGGKAIENRIYKYDWNDEKLVNPVLLKTLPSDNYFHNGGAMTSFAGQTYAIIGDNGNYGRLQNRDTD
;
A
#
# COMPACT_ATOMS: atom_id res chain seq x y z
N MET A 1 12.09 3.85 4.34
CA MET A 1 11.21 4.86 3.71
C MET A 1 10.09 5.20 4.68
N VAL A 2 9.39 6.31 4.48
CA VAL A 2 8.24 6.75 5.29
C VAL A 2 7.05 6.95 4.36
N LEU A 3 5.87 6.49 4.79
CA LEU A 3 4.61 6.63 4.05
C LEU A 3 3.86 7.86 4.55
N GLN A 4 3.31 8.63 3.62
CA GLN A 4 2.35 9.68 3.91
C GLN A 4 0.98 9.22 3.41
N ARG A 5 0.05 9.08 4.36
CA ARG A 5 -1.22 8.38 4.13
C ARG A 5 -2.16 9.13 3.19
N TYR A 6 -2.29 10.44 3.39
CA TYR A 6 -3.37 11.24 2.80
C TYR A 6 -3.09 11.80 1.41
N ASP A 7 -1.83 11.80 1.01
CA ASP A 7 -1.33 12.36 -0.25
C ASP A 7 -0.54 11.33 -1.06
N GLY A 8 -0.56 10.04 -0.66
CA GLY A 8 -0.01 8.95 -1.48
C GLY A 8 1.51 8.99 -1.68
N ILE A 9 2.22 9.79 -0.89
CA ILE A 9 3.66 9.99 -1.06
C ILE A 9 4.47 9.00 -0.23
N VAL A 10 5.52 8.45 -0.84
CA VAL A 10 6.60 7.76 -0.13
C VAL A 10 7.85 8.63 -0.13
N ARG A 11 8.47 8.82 1.05
CA ARG A 11 9.71 9.58 1.20
C ARG A 11 10.85 8.71 1.70
N ARG A 12 12.07 9.08 1.30
CA ARG A 12 13.29 8.46 1.81
C ARG A 12 13.78 9.23 3.03
N VAL A 13 14.23 8.48 4.04
CA VAL A 13 15.07 9.01 5.13
C VAL A 13 16.48 8.50 4.87
N ARG A 14 17.46 9.39 4.89
CA ARG A 14 18.89 9.08 4.71
C ARG A 14 19.65 9.77 5.83
N ASP A 15 20.46 9.02 6.56
CA ASP A 15 21.29 9.55 7.66
C ASP A 15 20.48 10.35 8.68
N GLY A 16 19.27 9.85 9.01
CA GLY A 16 18.33 10.51 9.92
C GLY A 16 17.56 11.70 9.33
N VAL A 17 17.82 12.09 8.08
CA VAL A 17 17.21 13.25 7.43
C VAL A 17 16.15 12.82 6.40
N LEU A 18 14.94 13.34 6.56
CA LEU A 18 13.86 13.20 5.57
C LEU A 18 14.22 13.98 4.30
N GLN A 19 14.34 13.29 3.18
CA GLN A 19 14.73 13.89 1.91
C GLN A 19 13.59 14.76 1.34
N PRO A 20 13.89 15.93 0.75
CA PRO A 20 12.87 16.89 0.31
C PRO A 20 11.99 16.33 -0.81
N TRP A 21 12.56 15.52 -1.71
CA TRP A 21 11.85 14.97 -2.86
C TRP A 21 11.23 13.60 -2.55
N PRO A 22 9.99 13.33 -3.01
CA PRO A 22 9.36 12.03 -2.85
C PRO A 22 10.07 10.97 -3.71
N VAL A 23 10.04 9.72 -3.27
CA VAL A 23 10.50 8.57 -4.09
C VAL A 23 9.39 7.95 -4.92
N LEU A 24 8.14 8.15 -4.49
CA LEU A 24 6.90 7.77 -5.17
C LEU A 24 5.81 8.76 -4.77
N ASP A 25 4.93 9.04 -5.72
CA ASP A 25 3.74 9.85 -5.55
C ASP A 25 2.65 9.21 -6.44
N VAL A 26 1.56 8.75 -5.82
CA VAL A 26 0.42 8.11 -6.50
C VAL A 26 -0.87 8.62 -5.88
N SER A 27 -1.90 8.80 -6.70
CA SER A 27 -3.18 9.28 -6.18
C SER A 27 -3.89 8.23 -5.31
N VAL A 28 -4.23 8.62 -4.08
CA VAL A 28 -4.89 7.76 -3.09
C VAL A 28 -6.21 8.35 -2.60
N ALA A 29 -7.16 7.48 -2.25
CA ALA A 29 -8.31 7.88 -1.42
C ALA A 29 -7.85 8.13 0.02
N LYS A 30 -8.61 8.88 0.82
CA LYS A 30 -8.17 9.26 2.19
C LYS A 30 -9.26 9.23 3.26
N ASP A 31 -10.47 8.86 2.89
CA ASP A 31 -11.60 8.71 3.79
C ASP A 31 -11.45 7.47 4.66
N GLY A 32 -11.86 7.56 5.93
CA GLY A 32 -11.62 6.50 6.90
C GLY A 32 -10.15 6.06 6.86
N GLU A 33 -9.88 4.76 6.91
CA GLU A 33 -8.56 4.11 6.84
C GLU A 33 -7.92 4.08 5.45
N HIS A 34 -8.60 4.52 4.38
CA HIS A 34 -7.99 4.56 3.05
C HIS A 34 -6.73 5.44 3.01
N GLY A 35 -5.86 5.16 2.03
CA GLY A 35 -4.66 5.93 1.78
C GLY A 35 -3.49 5.08 1.33
N MET A 36 -2.29 5.57 1.60
CA MET A 36 -1.06 4.79 1.54
C MET A 36 -0.95 3.90 2.79
N LEU A 37 -1.06 2.57 2.64
CA LEU A 37 -1.32 1.64 3.74
C LEU A 37 -0.08 0.84 4.17
N GLY A 38 0.69 0.34 3.21
CA GLY A 38 1.70 -0.69 3.45
C GLY A 38 2.93 -0.56 2.57
N ILE A 39 4.08 -0.92 3.13
CA ILE A 39 5.33 -1.04 2.38
C ILE A 39 6.23 -2.13 2.96
N THR A 40 6.88 -2.88 2.08
CA THR A 40 7.99 -3.79 2.43
C THR A 40 8.97 -3.89 1.27
N SER A 41 10.12 -4.51 1.49
CA SER A 41 11.15 -4.70 0.47
C SER A 41 11.81 -6.07 0.57
N ASP A 42 12.18 -6.62 -0.59
CA ASP A 42 13.06 -7.76 -0.72
C ASP A 42 14.21 -7.40 -1.69
N GLY A 43 15.39 -7.13 -1.13
CA GLY A 43 16.49 -6.50 -1.86
C GLY A 43 16.10 -5.15 -2.44
N SER A 44 16.26 -4.98 -3.77
CA SER A 44 15.88 -3.77 -4.50
C SER A 44 14.42 -3.76 -4.98
N LYS A 45 13.64 -4.82 -4.70
CA LYS A 45 12.21 -4.84 -5.00
C LYS A 45 11.43 -4.26 -3.84
N VAL A 46 10.57 -3.29 -4.12
CA VAL A 46 9.73 -2.62 -3.13
C VAL A 46 8.27 -2.89 -3.45
N TYR A 47 7.51 -3.28 -2.43
CA TYR A 47 6.09 -3.61 -2.55
C TYR A 47 5.30 -2.57 -1.78
N VAL A 48 4.28 -1.99 -2.41
CA VAL A 48 3.48 -0.91 -1.84
C VAL A 48 2.01 -1.29 -1.93
N TYR A 49 1.29 -1.09 -0.83
CA TYR A 49 -0.15 -1.30 -0.73
C TYR A 49 -0.83 0.04 -0.41
N PHE A 50 -1.76 0.47 -1.28
CA PHE A 50 -2.57 1.67 -1.09
C PHE A 50 -3.99 1.51 -1.66
N THR A 51 -4.91 2.37 -1.21
CA THR A 51 -6.24 2.51 -1.81
C THR A 51 -6.18 3.54 -2.94
N ALA A 52 -6.38 3.11 -4.19
CA ALA A 52 -6.24 3.96 -5.37
C ALA A 52 -7.43 4.92 -5.55
N ALA A 53 -7.14 6.11 -6.07
CA ALA A 53 -8.12 7.09 -6.53
C ALA A 53 -7.65 7.78 -7.82
N ASP A 54 -8.55 8.44 -8.55
CA ASP A 54 -8.20 9.18 -9.77
C ASP A 54 -7.40 10.46 -9.47
N ILE A 55 -7.61 11.04 -8.28
CA ILE A 55 -6.90 12.20 -7.74
C ILE A 55 -6.74 12.01 -6.23
N ASP A 56 -5.78 12.70 -5.60
CA ASP A 56 -5.60 12.62 -4.15
C ASP A 56 -6.82 13.08 -3.37
N GLY A 57 -7.23 12.24 -2.42
CA GLY A 57 -8.46 12.40 -1.67
C GLY A 57 -9.74 12.24 -2.49
N GLY A 58 -9.64 11.73 -3.72
CA GLY A 58 -10.78 11.34 -4.54
C GLY A 58 -11.49 10.09 -4.01
N LYS A 59 -12.51 9.65 -4.76
CA LYS A 59 -13.25 8.44 -4.42
C LYS A 59 -12.36 7.20 -4.53
N ALA A 60 -12.44 6.31 -3.55
CA ALA A 60 -11.78 5.01 -3.61
C ALA A 60 -12.25 4.20 -4.83
N ILE A 61 -11.28 3.63 -5.54
CA ILE A 61 -11.49 2.74 -6.69
C ILE A 61 -11.36 1.29 -6.22
N GLU A 62 -10.16 0.93 -5.76
CA GLU A 62 -9.81 -0.39 -5.25
C GLU A 62 -8.53 -0.30 -4.43
N ASN A 63 -8.28 -1.33 -3.63
CA ASN A 63 -7.02 -1.54 -2.94
C ASN A 63 -6.01 -2.18 -3.91
N ARG A 64 -4.80 -1.62 -4.04
CA ARG A 64 -3.78 -2.09 -4.99
C ARG A 64 -2.49 -2.45 -4.29
N ILE A 65 -1.91 -3.59 -4.70
CA ILE A 65 -0.54 -3.97 -4.35
C ILE A 65 0.31 -3.88 -5.61
N TYR A 66 1.30 -3.01 -5.59
CA TYR A 66 2.30 -2.86 -6.64
C TYR A 66 3.67 -3.35 -6.19
N LYS A 67 4.45 -3.82 -7.16
CA LYS A 67 5.90 -4.00 -7.04
C LYS A 67 6.60 -2.92 -7.87
N TYR A 68 7.69 -2.39 -7.33
CA TYR A 68 8.58 -1.42 -7.96
C TYR A 68 10.02 -1.90 -7.87
N ASP A 69 10.85 -1.36 -8.75
CA ASP A 69 12.30 -1.41 -8.63
C ASP A 69 12.79 -0.14 -7.92
N TRP A 70 13.66 -0.33 -6.92
CA TRP A 70 14.42 0.77 -6.31
C TRP A 70 15.72 1.00 -7.07
N ASN A 71 15.90 2.20 -7.62
CA ASN A 71 17.08 2.59 -8.41
C ASN A 71 18.02 3.57 -7.68
N ASP A 72 18.00 3.57 -6.34
CA ASP A 72 18.70 4.51 -5.47
C ASP A 72 18.18 5.96 -5.42
N GLU A 73 17.19 6.28 -6.25
CA GLU A 73 16.55 7.60 -6.27
C GLU A 73 15.03 7.55 -6.15
N LYS A 74 14.38 6.66 -6.91
CA LYS A 74 12.94 6.56 -7.10
C LYS A 74 12.47 5.11 -7.08
N LEU A 75 11.16 4.94 -6.85
CA LEU A 75 10.46 3.71 -7.16
C LEU A 75 10.00 3.76 -8.62
N VAL A 76 10.55 2.86 -9.44
CA VAL A 76 10.33 2.83 -10.90
C VAL A 76 9.77 1.47 -11.34
N ASN A 77 9.40 1.35 -12.62
CA ASN A 77 8.90 0.11 -13.22
C ASN A 77 7.73 -0.53 -12.44
N PRO A 78 6.61 0.19 -12.26
CA PRO A 78 5.47 -0.34 -11.52
C PRO A 78 4.90 -1.60 -12.18
N VAL A 79 4.72 -2.65 -11.39
CA VAL A 79 4.00 -3.86 -11.77
C VAL A 79 2.85 -4.08 -10.79
N LEU A 80 1.61 -3.99 -11.28
CA LEU A 80 0.42 -4.31 -10.49
C LEU A 80 0.42 -5.82 -10.22
N LEU A 81 0.47 -6.21 -8.94
CA LEU A 81 0.42 -7.61 -8.54
C LEU A 81 -1.00 -8.06 -8.21
N LYS A 82 -1.76 -7.19 -7.54
CA LYS A 82 -3.10 -7.53 -7.08
C LYS A 82 -3.98 -6.29 -6.93
N THR A 83 -5.25 -6.47 -7.28
CA THR A 83 -6.35 -5.60 -6.89
C THR A 83 -7.22 -6.31 -5.86
N LEU A 84 -7.72 -5.56 -4.90
CA LEU A 84 -8.47 -6.02 -3.74
C LEU A 84 -9.67 -5.07 -3.52
N PRO A 85 -10.77 -5.56 -2.91
CA PRO A 85 -11.92 -4.71 -2.63
C PRO A 85 -11.56 -3.51 -1.74
N SER A 86 -12.22 -2.36 -1.96
CA SER A 86 -12.16 -1.15 -1.12
C SER A 86 -13.57 -0.56 -0.89
N ASP A 87 -14.58 -1.42 -0.78
CA ASP A 87 -15.99 -1.02 -0.67
C ASP A 87 -16.31 -0.19 0.60
N ASN A 88 -15.59 -0.43 1.70
CA ASN A 88 -15.72 0.33 2.94
C ASN A 88 -14.42 1.06 3.27
N TYR A 89 -14.54 2.10 4.08
CA TYR A 89 -13.43 2.96 4.49
C TYR A 89 -12.76 2.48 5.78
N PHE A 90 -12.95 1.25 6.22
CA PHE A 90 -12.38 0.73 7.47
C PHE A 90 -12.09 -0.77 7.37
N HIS A 91 -11.20 -1.24 8.25
CA HIS A 91 -10.61 -2.59 8.25
C HIS A 91 -9.92 -2.93 6.93
N ASN A 92 -9.06 -2.03 6.43
CA ASN A 92 -8.35 -2.24 5.16
C ASN A 92 -7.14 -3.19 5.28
N GLY A 93 -6.60 -3.36 6.49
CA GLY A 93 -5.31 -4.00 6.71
C GLY A 93 -4.19 -3.08 6.26
N GLY A 94 -3.22 -3.59 5.50
CA GLY A 94 -2.10 -2.78 4.99
C GLY A 94 -0.74 -3.23 5.47
N ALA A 95 -0.66 -3.99 6.56
CA ALA A 95 0.62 -4.50 7.04
C ALA A 95 1.28 -5.42 5.98
N MET A 96 2.57 -5.20 5.72
CA MET A 96 3.35 -6.00 4.78
C MET A 96 4.68 -6.41 5.41
N THR A 97 5.20 -7.56 5.03
CA THR A 97 6.56 -7.99 5.36
C THR A 97 7.13 -8.87 4.26
N SER A 98 8.45 -8.94 4.18
CA SER A 98 9.17 -9.82 3.27
C SER A 98 10.13 -10.68 4.07
N PHE A 99 10.12 -11.98 3.83
CA PHE A 99 10.97 -12.94 4.51
C PHE A 99 11.31 -14.09 3.55
N ALA A 100 12.60 -14.43 3.48
CA ALA A 100 13.12 -15.55 2.68
C ALA A 100 12.65 -15.56 1.21
N GLY A 101 12.66 -14.39 0.54
CA GLY A 101 12.25 -14.27 -0.87
C GLY A 101 10.74 -14.22 -1.10
N GLN A 102 9.93 -14.30 -0.04
CA GLN A 102 8.48 -14.24 -0.11
C GLN A 102 7.97 -12.95 0.53
N THR A 103 7.01 -12.30 -0.12
CA THR A 103 6.31 -11.13 0.42
C THR A 103 4.91 -11.52 0.87
N TYR A 104 4.51 -11.00 2.02
CA TYR A 104 3.22 -11.20 2.68
C TYR A 104 2.54 -9.84 2.85
N ALA A 105 1.24 -9.80 2.59
CA ALA A 105 0.40 -8.64 2.81
C ALA A 105 -0.84 -9.06 3.59
N ILE A 106 -1.23 -8.26 4.58
CA ILE A 106 -2.43 -8.47 5.37
C ILE A 106 -3.54 -7.60 4.78
N ILE A 107 -4.64 -8.24 4.41
CA ILE A 107 -5.89 -7.59 4.05
C ILE A 107 -6.83 -7.71 5.23
N GLY A 108 -7.53 -6.62 5.55
CA GLY A 108 -8.66 -6.72 6.47
C GLY A 108 -9.92 -7.19 5.74
N ASP A 109 -11.01 -7.30 6.48
CA ASP A 109 -12.30 -7.73 5.94
C ASP A 109 -13.05 -6.63 5.20
N ASN A 110 -12.52 -5.40 5.25
CA ASN A 110 -13.10 -4.24 4.62
C ASN A 110 -14.57 -4.04 5.02
N GLY A 111 -14.89 -4.29 6.29
CA GLY A 111 -16.25 -4.19 6.84
C GLY A 111 -17.28 -5.16 6.25
N ASN A 112 -16.84 -6.12 5.42
CA ASN A 112 -17.71 -7.09 4.78
C ASN A 112 -17.87 -8.33 5.65
N TYR A 113 -19.12 -8.77 5.83
CA TYR A 113 -19.46 -10.01 6.51
C TYR A 113 -19.68 -11.12 5.47
N GLY A 114 -18.88 -12.19 5.49
CA GLY A 114 -19.04 -13.29 4.52
C GLY A 114 -18.04 -14.44 4.59
N ARG A 115 -18.25 -15.46 3.75
CA ARG A 115 -17.58 -16.78 3.71
C ARG A 115 -16.05 -16.78 3.54
N LEU A 116 -15.43 -15.64 3.22
CA LEU A 116 -13.98 -15.52 3.01
C LEU A 116 -13.21 -15.08 4.27
N GLN A 117 -13.91 -14.85 5.38
CA GLN A 117 -13.29 -14.78 6.70
C GLN A 117 -13.13 -16.21 7.24
N ASN A 118 -11.94 -16.56 7.74
CA ASN A 118 -11.75 -17.76 8.54
C ASN A 118 -12.76 -17.75 9.71
N ARG A 119 -13.88 -18.44 9.54
CA ARG A 119 -14.67 -18.95 10.65
C ARG A 119 -14.23 -20.37 10.86
N ASP A 120 -13.95 -20.74 12.11
CA ASP A 120 -14.01 -22.14 12.50
C ASP A 120 -15.45 -22.61 12.24
N THR A 121 -15.58 -23.39 11.16
CA THR A 121 -16.67 -24.30 10.78
C THR A 121 -18.13 -23.85 10.87
N ASP A 122 -18.86 -24.06 9.77
CA ASP A 122 -20.14 -24.80 9.82
C ASP A 122 -19.92 -26.17 9.16
#